data_AF-A0A1C6LRQ5-F1
#
_entry.id   AF-A0A1C6LRQ5-F1
#
_cell.length_a   1.000
_cell.length_b   1.000
_cell.length_c   1.000
_cell.angle_alpha   90.00
_cell.angle_beta   90.00
_cell.angle_gamma   90.00
#
_symmetry.space_group_name_H-M   'P 1'
#
loop_
_entity.id
_entity.type
_entity.pdbx_description
1 polymer ?
#
loop_
_entity_poly.entity_id
_entity_poly.type
_entity_poly.pdbx_seq_one_letter_code
_entity_poly.pdbx_strand_id
1 'polypeptide(L)' 'MTARRSRGDGGLHWDVKRQRWIATASLGFDGRGKRIIKRGSGRTKTEAKVKLK' A
#
# COMPACT_ATOMS: atom_id res chain seq x y z
N MET A 1 21.38 -10.12 4.03
CA MET A 1 20.33 -9.79 5.02
C MET A 1 19.10 -9.26 4.29
N THR A 2 18.09 -10.10 4.06
CA THR A 2 16.81 -9.61 3.52
C THR A 2 16.00 -9.05 4.67
N ALA A 3 15.86 -7.72 4.74
CA ALA A 3 15.09 -7.06 5.78
C ALA A 3 13.65 -7.58 5.76
N ARG A 4 13.21 -8.17 6.88
CA ARG A 4 11.85 -8.70 7.04
C ARG A 4 10.87 -7.54 6.85
N ARG A 5 9.95 -7.69 5.89
CA ARG A 5 8.89 -6.69 5.62
C ARG A 5 8.07 -6.50 6.91
N SER A 6 7.72 -5.26 7.24
CA SER A 6 6.85 -5.00 8.38
C SER A 6 5.53 -5.77 8.19
N ARG A 7 5.14 -6.53 9.22
CA ARG A 7 3.82 -7.18 9.26
C ARG A 7 2.82 -6.15 9.76
N GLY A 8 1.70 -5.98 9.06
CA GLY A 8 0.55 -5.23 9.58
C GLY A 8 -0.18 -4.38 8.55
N ASP A 9 0.41 -3.29 8.07
CA ASP A 9 -0.40 -2.15 7.61
C ASP A 9 -0.37 -1.86 6.11
N GLY A 10 0.20 -2.76 5.30
CA GLY A 10 0.15 -2.71 3.84
C GLY A 10 1.49 -2.39 3.17
N GLY A 11 1.68 -2.93 1.97
CA GLY A 11 2.97 -2.99 1.31
C GLY A 11 3.13 -1.96 0.19
N LEU A 12 4.35 -1.42 0.06
CA LEU A 12 4.82 -0.71 -1.13
C LEU A 12 5.57 -1.69 -2.04
N HIS A 13 5.01 -1.99 -3.21
CA HIS A 13 5.59 -2.95 -4.15
C HIS A 13 5.47 -2.46 -5.59
N TRP A 14 6.32 -2.98 -6.48
CA TRP A 14 6.22 -2.73 -7.91
C TRP A 14 5.21 -3.72 -8.53
N ASP A 15 4.26 -3.20 -9.28
CA ASP A 15 3.34 -3.98 -10.10
C ASP A 15 3.88 -3.98 -11.54
N VAL A 16 4.37 -5.14 -11.98
CA VAL A 16 4.98 -5.33 -13.30
C VAL A 16 3.96 -5.13 -14.42
N LYS A 17 2.71 -5.57 -14.22
CA LYS A 17 1.65 -5.45 -15.23
C LYS A 17 1.25 -4.00 -15.44
N ARG A 18 1.22 -3.21 -14.35
CA ARG A 18 0.85 -1.80 -14.37
C ARG A 18 2.04 -0.87 -14.58
N GLN A 19 3.26 -1.39 -14.51
CA GLN A 19 4.51 -0.63 -14.49
C GLN A 19 4.43 0.55 -13.49
N ARG A 20 3.93 0.25 -12.28
CA ARG A 20 3.67 1.24 -11.23
C ARG A 20 4.04 0.70 -9.86
N TRP A 21 4.51 1.59 -8.99
CA TRP A 21 4.53 1.36 -7.56
C TRP A 21 3.11 1.41 -7.00
N ILE A 22 2.74 0.39 -6.23
CA ILE A 22 1.48 0.29 -5.51
C ILE A 22 1.78 0.35 -4.03
N ALA A 23 1.23 1.36 -3.37
CA ALA A 23 1.23 1.50 -1.93
C ALA A 23 -0.15 1.07 -1.41
N THR A 24 -0.17 0.27 -0.35
CA THR A 24 -1.41 -0.14 0.33
C THR A 24 -1.31 0.25 1.79
N ALA A 25 -2.38 0.81 2.34
CA ALA A 25 -2.52 1.12 3.77
C ALA A 25 -3.80 0.47 4.32
N SER A 26 -3.72 -0.26 5.43
CA SER A 26 -4.89 -0.70 6.20
C SER A 26 -5.25 0.37 7.23
N LEU A 27 -6.49 0.85 7.21
CA LEU A 27 -6.96 1.91 8.11
C LEU A 27 -7.85 1.37 9.25
N GLY A 28 -7.91 0.05 9.41
CA GLY A 28 -8.78 -0.64 10.38
C GLY A 28 -10.02 -1.25 9.73
N PHE A 29 -11.10 -1.33 10.48
CA PHE A 29 -12.38 -1.88 10.04
C PHE A 29 -13.48 -0.83 10.18
N ASP A 30 -14.48 -0.86 9.29
CA ASP A 30 -15.67 -0.03 9.42
C ASP A 30 -16.60 -0.57 10.53
N GLY A 31 -17.67 0.17 10.84
CA GLY A 31 -18.65 -0.24 11.85
C GLY A 31 -19.41 -1.54 11.55
N ARG A 32 -19.20 -2.14 10.36
CA ARG A 32 -19.77 -3.43 9.95
C ARG A 32 -18.72 -4.56 9.99
N GLY A 33 -17.51 -4.26 10.46
CA GLY A 33 -16.40 -5.22 10.52
C GLY A 33 -15.70 -5.46 9.19
N LYS A 34 -15.90 -4.63 8.16
CA LYS A 34 -15.20 -4.73 6.87
C LYS A 34 -13.91 -3.92 6.90
N ARG A 35 -12.81 -4.51 6.43
CA ARG A 35 -11.49 -3.85 6.42
C ARG A 35 -11.48 -2.65 5.47
N ILE A 36 -11.02 -1.51 5.97
CA ILE A 36 -10.80 -0.28 5.21
C ILE A 36 -9.37 -0.32 4.66
N ILE A 37 -9.24 -0.39 3.33
CA ILE A 37 -7.95 -0.45 2.64
C ILE A 37 -7.83 0.75 1.72
N LYS A 38 -6.82 1.59 1.92
CA LYS A 38 -6.44 2.67 1.00
C LYS A 38 -5.32 2.19 0.07
N ARG A 39 -5.40 2.53 -1.21
CA ARG A 39 -4.41 2.16 -2.23
C ARG A 39 -3.96 3.40 -3.01
N GLY A 40 -2.66 3.56 -3.16
CA GLY A 40 -2.03 4.60 -3.98
C GLY A 40 -1.20 3.96 -5.09
N SER A 41 -1.18 4.57 -6.28
CA SER A 41 -0.35 4.10 -7.39
C SER A 41 0.47 5.22 -8.03
N GLY A 42 1.75 4.98 -8.31
CA GLY A 42 2.67 5.98 -8.85
C GLY A 42 3.72 5.35 -9.75
N ARG A 43 4.39 6.16 -10.57
CA ARG A 43 5.60 5.71 -11.28
C ARG A 43 6.80 5.62 -10.36
N THR A 44 6.75 6.33 -9.23
CA THR A 44 7.77 6.28 -8.16
C THR A 44 7.18 5.82 -6.83
N LYS A 45 8.04 5.31 -5.95
CA LYS A 45 7.71 4.93 -4.56
C LYS A 45 7.06 6.09 -3.80
N THR A 46 7.60 7.29 -3.98
CA THR A 46 7.14 8.51 -3.31
C THR A 46 5.77 8.92 -3.80
N GLU A 47 5.52 8.92 -5.11
CA GLU A 47 4.19 9.21 -5.67
C GLU A 47 3.12 8.24 -5.16
N ALA A 48 3.45 6.95 -5.11
CA ALA A 48 2.52 5.94 -4.62
C ALA A 48 2.18 6.18 -3.13
N LYS A 49 3.16 6.60 -2.32
CA LYS A 49 2.98 6.94 -0.90
C LYS A 49 2.22 8.25 -0.70
N VAL A 50 2.47 9.28 -1.51
CA VAL A 50 1.74 10.56 -1.45
C VAL A 50 0.25 10.35 -1.72
N LYS A 51 -0.10 9.45 -2.64
CA LYS A 51 -1.50 9.11 -2.91
C LYS A 51 -2.20 8.30 -1.81
N LEU A 52 -1.48 7.90 -0.76
CA LEU A 52 -2.08 7.35 0.45
C LEU A 52 -2.48 8.44 1.46
N LYS A 53 -1.99 9.67 1.32
CA LYS A 53 -2.42 10.81 2.13
C LYS A 53 -3.86 11.18 1.78
#